data_AF-A0A8X6WB90-F1
#
_entry.id   AF-A0A8X6WB90-F1
#
_cell.length_a   1.000
_cell.length_b   1.000
_cell.length_c   1.000
_cell.angle_alpha   90.00
_cell.angle_beta   90.00
_cell.angle_gamma   90.00
#
_symmetry.space_group_name_H-M   'P 1'
#
loop_
_entity.id
_entity.type
_entity.pdbx_description
1 polymer ?
#
loop_
_entity_poly.entity_id
_entity_poly.type
_entity_poly.pdbx_seq_one_letter_code
_entity_poly.pdbx_strand_id
1 'polypeptide(L)'
;MRVWKQWIDEHLTTRKTGSGRRKLTSARDHRHLLRMAVNDRTASSRQLAVRWSTAKSILMSASSIRRRLLQRVLRATMPLYRIPLTINHRRLHLQWAYGHRPWQADWHQVIFSDESRYNL
;
A
#
# COMPACT_ATOMS: atom_id res chain seq x y z
N MET A 1 -29.82 -33.20 -19.56
CA MET A 1 -30.42 -32.52 -20.73
C MET A 1 -30.80 -31.07 -20.39
N ARG A 2 -29.84 -30.16 -20.17
CA ARG A 2 -30.13 -28.73 -19.87
C ARG A 2 -29.33 -27.75 -20.74
N VAL A 3 -28.11 -28.15 -21.13
CA VAL A 3 -27.22 -27.34 -21.99
C VAL A 3 -27.76 -27.21 -23.42
N TRP A 4 -28.36 -28.27 -23.96
CA TRP A 4 -28.91 -28.28 -25.32
C TRP A 4 -30.08 -27.31 -25.51
N LYS A 5 -30.99 -27.21 -24.51
CA LYS A 5 -32.07 -26.21 -24.50
C LYS A 5 -31.53 -24.78 -24.40
N GLN A 6 -30.56 -24.55 -23.52
CA GLN A 6 -29.98 -23.23 -23.32
C GLN A 6 -29.25 -22.71 -24.58
N TRP A 7 -28.66 -23.61 -25.37
CA TRP A 7 -28.03 -23.27 -26.64
C TRP A 7 -29.04 -22.89 -27.72
N ILE A 8 -30.19 -23.58 -27.78
CA ILE A 8 -31.27 -23.31 -28.74
C ILE A 8 -31.97 -21.98 -28.41
N ASP A 9 -32.27 -21.74 -27.13
CA ASP A 9 -33.10 -20.60 -26.71
C ASP A 9 -32.29 -19.29 -26.55
N GLU A 10 -31.03 -19.37 -26.11
CA GLU A 10 -30.24 -18.18 -25.72
C GLU A 10 -28.97 -17.96 -26.59
N HIS A 11 -28.62 -18.89 -27.50
CA HIS A 11 -27.33 -18.93 -28.23
C HIS A 11 -26.08 -18.80 -27.32
N LEU A 12 -26.22 -19.06 -26.02
CA LEU A 12 -25.15 -18.92 -25.04
C LEU A 12 -24.32 -20.21 -25.00
N THR A 13 -23.07 -20.13 -25.47
CA THR A 13 -22.06 -21.19 -25.34
C THR A 13 -21.32 -21.14 -24.00
N THR A 14 -21.56 -20.12 -23.18
CA THR A 14 -20.84 -19.87 -21.94
C THR A 14 -21.61 -20.32 -20.70
N ARG A 15 -20.91 -21.04 -19.82
CA ARG A 15 -21.47 -21.49 -18.54
C ARG A 15 -21.69 -20.30 -17.61
N LYS A 16 -22.90 -20.18 -17.04
CA LYS A 16 -23.20 -19.21 -15.98
C LYS A 16 -22.24 -19.40 -14.80
N THR A 17 -21.70 -18.32 -14.26
CA THR A 17 -20.72 -18.34 -13.16
C THR A 17 -21.34 -19.00 -11.94
N GLY A 18 -20.72 -20.08 -11.43
CA GLY A 18 -21.21 -20.78 -10.25
C GLY A 18 -21.06 -19.95 -8.97
N SER A 19 -21.93 -20.19 -7.98
CA SER A 19 -21.76 -19.64 -6.65
C SER A 19 -20.59 -20.34 -5.93
N GLY A 20 -19.46 -19.65 -5.81
CA GLY A 20 -18.30 -20.16 -5.07
C GLY A 20 -18.53 -20.21 -3.55
N ARG A 21 -17.56 -20.77 -2.81
CA ARG A 21 -17.55 -20.80 -1.34
C ARG A 21 -17.69 -19.39 -0.76
N ARG A 22 -18.60 -19.22 0.21
CA ARG A 22 -18.76 -17.96 0.94
C ARG A 22 -17.44 -17.55 1.60
N LYS A 23 -17.10 -16.27 1.49
CA LYS A 23 -15.87 -15.72 2.10
C LYS A 23 -16.06 -15.64 3.61
N LEU A 24 -15.02 -16.04 4.36
CA LEU A 24 -14.99 -15.96 5.82
C LEU A 24 -15.11 -14.52 6.37
N THR A 25 -14.72 -13.52 5.58
CA THR A 25 -14.76 -12.11 6.01
C THR A 25 -15.59 -11.26 5.08
N SER A 26 -16.26 -10.28 5.68
CA SER A 26 -17.12 -9.32 4.99
C SER A 26 -16.33 -8.27 4.20
N ALA A 27 -17.02 -7.46 3.40
CA ALA A 27 -16.41 -6.30 2.76
C ALA A 27 -15.89 -5.27 3.78
N ARG A 28 -16.58 -5.10 4.93
CA ARG A 28 -16.16 -4.22 6.02
C ARG A 28 -14.85 -4.69 6.65
N ASP A 29 -14.73 -6.00 6.85
CA ASP A 29 -13.53 -6.62 7.38
C ASP A 29 -12.35 -6.43 6.44
N HIS A 30 -12.57 -6.63 5.15
CA HIS A 30 -11.53 -6.40 4.14
C HIS A 30 -11.05 -4.94 4.15
N ARG A 31 -11.96 -3.95 4.25
CA ARG A 31 -11.57 -2.54 4.38
C ARG A 31 -10.77 -2.25 5.65
N HIS A 32 -11.12 -2.89 6.77
CA HIS A 32 -10.37 -2.74 8.01
C HIS A 32 -8.94 -3.29 7.88
N LEU A 33 -8.78 -4.47 7.29
CA LEU A 33 -7.47 -5.08 7.04
C LEU A 33 -6.57 -4.18 6.16
N LEU A 34 -7.15 -3.60 5.10
CA LEU A 34 -6.41 -2.69 4.23
C LEU A 34 -5.96 -1.43 4.97
N ARG A 35 -6.81 -0.86 5.82
CA ARG A 35 -6.43 0.29 6.67
C ARG A 35 -5.29 -0.05 7.62
N MET A 36 -5.31 -1.23 8.24
CA MET A 36 -4.21 -1.68 9.09
C MET A 36 -2.89 -1.75 8.30
N ALA A 37 -2.91 -2.31 7.08
CA ALA A 37 -1.73 -2.42 6.23
C ALA A 37 -1.23 -1.07 5.70
N VAL A 38 -2.12 -0.10 5.47
CA VAL A 38 -1.73 1.24 5.02
C VAL A 38 -1.13 2.08 6.17
N ASN A 39 -1.67 1.93 7.38
CA ASN A 39 -1.15 2.62 8.56
C ASN A 39 0.24 2.11 8.96
N ASP A 40 0.47 0.81 8.84
CA ASP A 40 1.75 0.17 9.15
C ASP A 40 2.27 -0.55 7.90
N ARG A 41 2.84 0.22 6.97
CA ARG A 41 3.32 -0.29 5.66
C ARG A 41 4.47 -1.30 5.78
N THR A 42 5.16 -1.34 6.92
CA THR A 42 6.27 -2.28 7.17
C THR A 42 5.80 -3.59 7.79
N ALA A 43 4.54 -3.67 8.24
CA ALA A 43 4.00 -4.90 8.82
C ALA A 43 3.92 -6.03 7.79
N SER A 44 4.50 -7.18 8.15
CA SER A 44 4.39 -8.42 7.38
C SER A 44 2.96 -8.99 7.41
N SER A 45 2.64 -9.83 6.42
CA SER A 45 1.34 -10.53 6.40
C SER A 45 1.10 -11.42 7.63
N ARG A 46 2.16 -11.91 8.29
CA ARG A 46 2.06 -12.69 9.54
C ARG A 46 1.72 -11.80 10.72
N GLN A 47 2.37 -10.65 10.87
CA GLN A 47 2.06 -9.68 11.91
C GLN A 47 0.63 -9.14 11.76
N LEU A 48 0.21 -8.86 10.52
CA LEU A 48 -1.17 -8.48 10.23
C LEU A 48 -2.16 -9.60 10.58
N ALA A 49 -1.79 -10.88 10.41
CA ALA A 49 -2.63 -12.01 10.78
C ALA A 49 -2.85 -12.13 12.29
N VAL A 50 -1.79 -11.95 13.07
CA VAL A 50 -1.88 -11.95 14.54
C VAL A 50 -2.76 -10.79 14.99
N ARG A 51 -2.48 -9.56 14.56
CA ARG A 51 -3.28 -8.38 14.92
C ARG A 51 -4.74 -8.52 14.51
N TRP A 52 -4.99 -9.06 13.31
CA TRP A 52 -6.34 -9.34 12.83
C TRP A 52 -7.07 -10.34 13.72
N SER A 53 -6.40 -11.45 14.07
CA SER A 53 -6.97 -12.50 14.89
C SER A 53 -7.32 -11.98 16.29
N THR A 54 -6.45 -11.16 16.89
CA THR A 54 -6.72 -10.53 18.19
C THR A 54 -7.94 -9.59 18.12
N ALA A 55 -8.08 -8.83 17.04
CA ALA A 55 -9.17 -7.86 16.91
C ALA A 55 -10.54 -8.48 16.58
N LYS A 56 -10.56 -9.65 15.93
CA LYS A 56 -11.78 -10.24 15.35
C LYS A 56 -12.12 -11.63 15.90
N SER A 57 -11.25 -12.22 16.71
CA SER A 57 -11.36 -13.61 17.19
C SER A 57 -11.52 -14.64 16.06
N ILE A 58 -11.08 -14.28 14.84
CA ILE A 58 -11.14 -15.14 13.65
C ILE A 58 -9.72 -15.38 13.17
N LEU A 59 -9.34 -16.66 13.14
CA LEU A 59 -8.05 -17.09 12.63
C LEU A 59 -8.02 -16.96 11.10
N MET A 60 -7.11 -16.15 10.60
CA MET A 60 -6.80 -16.05 9.18
C MET A 60 -5.33 -16.37 8.94
N SER A 61 -5.05 -17.23 7.96
CA SER A 61 -3.68 -17.51 7.56
C SER A 61 -3.01 -16.27 6.96
N ALA A 62 -1.68 -16.15 7.14
CA ALA A 62 -0.89 -15.10 6.51
C ALA A 62 -1.02 -15.10 4.98
N SER A 63 -1.16 -16.28 4.36
CA SER A 63 -1.40 -16.42 2.92
C SER A 63 -2.74 -15.83 2.49
N SER A 64 -3.79 -15.95 3.30
CA SER A 64 -5.10 -15.36 3.05
C SER A 64 -5.08 -13.83 3.18
N ILE A 65 -4.29 -13.30 4.11
CA ILE A 65 -4.04 -11.85 4.22
C ILE A 65 -3.27 -11.36 3.01
N ARG A 66 -2.16 -12.01 2.64
CA ARG A 66 -1.36 -11.64 1.47
C ARG A 66 -2.20 -11.57 0.21
N ARG A 67 -3.03 -12.58 -0.06
CA ARG A 67 -3.95 -12.58 -1.22
C ARG A 67 -4.89 -11.37 -1.22
N ARG A 68 -5.40 -10.98 -0.06
CA ARG A 68 -6.30 -9.82 0.07
C ARG A 68 -5.59 -8.50 -0.13
N LEU A 69 -4.35 -8.36 0.35
CA LEU A 69 -3.54 -7.18 0.10
C LEU A 69 -3.24 -7.03 -1.41
N LEU A 70 -2.86 -8.13 -2.06
CA LEU A 70 -2.57 -8.15 -3.49
C LEU A 70 -3.80 -7.88 -4.37
N GLN A 71 -5.01 -8.28 -3.94
CA GLN A 71 -6.27 -7.93 -4.61
C GLN A 71 -6.50 -6.40 -4.72
N ARG A 72 -5.84 -5.62 -3.86
CA ARG A 72 -5.87 -4.15 -3.88
C ARG A 72 -4.52 -3.55 -4.23
N VAL A 73 -3.63 -4.35 -4.84
CA VAL A 73 -2.31 -3.94 -5.30
C VAL A 73 -1.41 -3.40 -4.17
N LEU A 74 -1.72 -3.76 -2.91
CA LEU A 74 -0.82 -3.48 -1.79
C LEU A 74 0.32 -4.50 -1.79
N ARG A 75 1.50 -4.04 -2.20
CA ARG A 75 2.74 -4.81 -2.22
C ARG A 75 3.68 -4.28 -1.14
N ALA A 76 4.57 -5.15 -0.67
CA ALA A 76 5.67 -4.69 0.15
C ALA A 76 6.58 -3.78 -0.71
N THR A 77 6.93 -2.62 -0.17
CA THR A 77 7.87 -1.68 -0.78
C THR A 77 9.00 -1.42 0.20
N MET A 78 10.25 -1.46 -0.26
CA MET A 78 11.37 -1.04 0.56
C MET A 78 11.29 0.48 0.79
N PRO A 79 11.37 0.97 2.03
CA PRO A 79 11.48 2.40 2.27
C PRO A 79 12.79 2.90 1.66
N LEU A 80 12.75 4.07 1.01
CA LEU A 80 13.97 4.75 0.60
C LEU A 80 14.77 5.13 1.85
N TYR A 81 16.09 4.90 1.81
CA TYR A 81 16.97 5.40 2.85
C TYR A 81 16.86 6.92 2.91
N ARG A 82 16.60 7.45 4.11
CA ARG A 82 16.51 8.89 4.37
C ARG A 82 17.28 9.18 5.64
N ILE A 83 18.09 10.24 5.60
CA ILE A 83 18.77 10.74 6.80
C ILE A 83 17.68 11.20 7.79
N PRO A 84 17.67 10.69 9.03
CA PRO A 84 16.65 11.04 10.01
C PRO A 84 16.80 12.52 10.40
N LEU A 85 15.85 13.35 9.95
CA LEU A 85 15.77 14.74 10.38
C LEU A 85 15.04 14.86 11.71
N THR A 86 15.64 15.59 12.65
CA THR A 86 14.99 16.01 13.90
C THR A 86 13.83 16.98 13.62
N ILE A 87 12.96 17.20 14.62
CA ILE A 87 11.84 18.15 14.49
C ILE A 87 12.38 19.56 14.20
N ASN A 88 13.47 19.97 14.85
CA ASN A 88 14.09 21.28 14.64
C ASN A 88 14.66 21.43 13.23
N HIS A 89 15.35 20.42 12.69
CA HIS A 89 15.86 20.46 11.31
C HIS A 89 14.72 20.67 10.31
N ARG A 90 13.61 19.93 10.47
CA ARG A 90 12.44 20.07 9.59
C ARG A 90 11.86 21.48 9.63
N ARG A 91 11.72 22.06 10.82
CA ARG A 91 11.24 23.44 10.99
C ARG A 91 12.14 24.44 10.29
N LEU A 92 13.45 24.36 10.53
CA LEU A 92 14.42 25.29 9.96
C LEU A 92 14.50 25.17 8.43
N HIS A 93 14.56 23.95 7.90
CA HIS A 93 14.57 23.72 6.45
C HIS A 93 13.31 24.25 5.78
N LEU A 94 12.14 24.06 6.41
CA LEU A 94 10.88 24.55 5.88
C LEU A 94 10.81 26.09 5.91
N GLN A 95 11.23 26.71 7.00
CA GLN A 95 11.30 28.17 7.11
C GLN A 95 12.27 28.75 6.08
N TRP A 96 13.43 28.14 5.91
CA TRP A 96 14.40 28.52 4.89
C TRP A 96 13.80 28.43 3.48
N ALA A 97 13.16 27.29 3.15
CA ALA A 97 12.53 27.09 1.85
C ALA A 97 11.41 28.11 1.57
N TYR A 98 10.59 28.45 2.58
CA TYR A 98 9.58 29.49 2.42
C TYR A 98 10.19 30.88 2.22
N GLY A 99 11.25 31.23 2.95
CA GLY A 99 11.95 32.51 2.80
C GLY A 99 12.60 32.68 1.42
N HIS A 100 13.07 31.58 0.82
CA HIS A 100 13.71 31.57 -0.50
C HIS A 100 12.75 31.17 -1.63
N ARG A 101 11.45 31.01 -1.35
CA ARG A 101 10.42 30.74 -2.37
C ARG A 101 10.31 31.84 -3.45
N PRO A 102 10.43 33.15 -3.14
CA PRO A 102 10.33 34.19 -4.16
C PRO A 102 11.65 34.40 -4.93
N TRP A 103 12.73 33.75 -4.51
CA TRP A 103 14.02 33.89 -5.19
C TRP A 103 13.91 33.24 -6.58
N GLN A 104 14.08 34.07 -7.61
CA GLN A 104 14.19 33.63 -9.00
C GLN A 104 15.52 34.10 -9.56
N ALA A 105 15.69 35.43 -9.69
CA ALA A 105 16.93 36.02 -10.18
C ALA A 105 18.08 35.94 -9.15
N ASP A 106 17.75 35.91 -7.86
CA ASP A 106 18.73 35.88 -6.78
C ASP A 106 19.56 34.59 -6.76
N TRP A 107 19.02 33.49 -7.29
CA TRP A 107 19.76 32.23 -7.42
C TRP A 107 21.00 32.35 -8.32
N HIS A 108 21.01 33.29 -9.27
CA HIS A 108 22.16 33.50 -10.16
C HIS A 108 23.39 34.06 -9.44
N GLN A 109 23.21 34.61 -8.24
CA GLN A 109 24.30 35.19 -7.44
C GLN A 109 24.84 34.19 -6.41
N VAL A 110 24.21 33.02 -6.25
CA VAL A 110 24.58 32.02 -5.25
C VAL A 110 25.51 30.99 -5.88
N ILE A 111 26.71 30.83 -5.30
CA ILE A 111 27.63 29.75 -5.65
C ILE A 111 27.58 28.71 -4.52
N PHE A 112 27.25 27.46 -4.86
CA PHE A 112 27.23 26.36 -3.91
C PHE A 112 28.57 25.62 -3.93
N SER A 113 29.10 25.29 -2.75
CA SER A 113 30.25 24.39 -2.59
C SER A 113 29.90 23.33 -1.55
N ASP A 114 30.25 22.08 -1.82
CA ASP A 114 30.15 20.97 -0.87
C ASP A 114 31.41 20.10 -0.96
N GLU A 115 31.78 19.46 0.13
CA GLU A 115 32.96 18.61 0.21
C GLU A 115 32.54 17.14 0.13
N SER A 116 33.11 16.42 -0.83
CA SER A 116 32.94 14.97 -0.95
C SER A 116 34.21 14.25 -0.53
N ARG A 117 34.06 13.17 0.25
CA ARG A 117 35.18 12.29 0.61
C ARG A 117 35.45 11.33 -0.54
N TYR A 118 36.64 11.40 -1.11
CA TYR A 118 37.13 10.43 -2.08
C TYR A 118 38.09 9.47 -1.38
N ASN A 119 37.91 8.17 -1.60
CA ASN A 119 38.91 7.18 -1.25
C ASN A 119 39.73 6.94 -2.53
N LEU A 120 40.98 7.40 -2.54
CA LEU A 120 41.96 7.16 -3.61
C LEU A 120 42.70 5.85 -3.39
#